data_AF-A0A291QN02-F1
#
_entry.id   AF-A0A291QN02-F1
#
_cell.length_a   1.000
_cell.length_b   1.000
_cell.length_c   1.000
_cell.angle_alpha   90.00
_cell.angle_beta   90.00
_cell.angle_gamma   90.00
#
_symmetry.space_group_name_H-M   'P 1'
#
loop_
_entity.id
_entity.type
_entity.pdbx_description
1 polymer ?
#
loop_
_entity_poly.entity_id
_entity_poly.type
_entity_poly.pdbx_seq_one_letter_code
_entity_poly.pdbx_strand_id
1 'polypeptide(L)'
;MTDHGPLAPRLPAAFWEVPYVAARFPGSPAVARRPGLTAGANCQLFAYEVLAHLGAGRLPDLRSDELWADTEATHRVTDVRPLDLLLFNGTDDAYGAHVGLWVGDDAVLHLCAEAGRPVVWGLAEFAARARYRCLVGVKRAGRGEGPASPQGAR
;
A
#
# COMPACT_ATOMS: atom_id res chain seq x y z
N MET A 1 2.32 -19.71 -15.30
CA MET A 1 2.09 -19.86 -13.86
C MET A 1 2.73 -18.64 -13.23
N THR A 2 1.97 -17.58 -12.98
CA THR A 2 2.47 -16.35 -12.37
C THR A 2 2.75 -16.64 -10.90
N ASP A 3 4.03 -16.64 -10.53
CA ASP A 3 4.45 -16.71 -9.15
C ASP A 3 4.16 -15.34 -8.50
N HIS A 4 3.24 -15.31 -7.55
CA HIS A 4 2.70 -14.07 -6.99
C HIS A 4 3.46 -13.59 -5.73
N GLY A 5 4.66 -14.12 -5.48
CA GLY A 5 5.45 -13.87 -4.27
C GLY A 5 4.86 -14.53 -3.01
N PRO A 6 5.62 -14.61 -1.90
CA PRO A 6 5.26 -15.41 -0.72
C PRO A 6 3.99 -14.96 0.03
N LEU A 7 3.49 -13.74 -0.20
CA LEU A 7 2.28 -13.23 0.47
C LEU A 7 0.97 -13.41 -0.30
N ALA A 8 1.00 -13.50 -1.62
CA ALA A 8 -0.20 -13.67 -2.43
C ALA A 8 -1.07 -14.92 -2.11
N PRO A 9 -0.52 -16.10 -1.76
CA PRO A 9 -1.35 -17.25 -1.43
C PRO A 9 -2.13 -17.09 -0.11
N ARG A 10 -1.89 -16.02 0.66
CA ARG A 10 -2.58 -15.75 1.94
C ARG A 10 -3.83 -14.89 1.79
N LEU A 11 -4.11 -14.37 0.60
CA LEU A 11 -5.29 -13.54 0.35
C LEU A 11 -6.48 -14.38 -0.12
N PRO A 12 -7.67 -14.22 0.49
CA PRO A 12 -8.90 -14.82 -0.01
C PRO A 12 -9.16 -14.42 -1.46
N ALA A 13 -9.78 -15.32 -2.24
CA ALA A 13 -10.13 -15.06 -3.64
C ALA A 13 -10.89 -13.73 -3.86
N ALA A 14 -11.74 -13.34 -2.90
CA ALA A 14 -12.48 -12.07 -2.95
C ALA A 14 -11.59 -10.83 -3.06
N PHE A 15 -10.35 -10.86 -2.54
CA PHE A 15 -9.40 -9.76 -2.69
C PHE A 15 -8.94 -9.60 -4.14
N TRP A 16 -8.84 -10.67 -4.92
CA TRP A 16 -8.42 -10.62 -6.31
C TRP A 16 -9.53 -10.19 -7.27
N GLU A 17 -10.77 -10.14 -6.79
CA GLU A 17 -11.94 -9.74 -7.59
C GLU A 17 -12.35 -8.27 -7.40
N VAL A 18 -11.61 -7.51 -6.58
CA VAL A 18 -11.97 -6.13 -6.21
C VAL A 18 -11.87 -5.19 -7.42
N PRO A 19 -12.96 -4.54 -7.85
CA PRO A 19 -12.89 -3.61 -8.97
C PRO A 19 -12.15 -2.32 -8.61
N TYR A 20 -11.35 -1.82 -9.56
CA TYR A 20 -10.82 -0.46 -9.44
C TYR A 20 -11.96 0.55 -9.52
N VAL A 21 -12.05 1.42 -8.51
CA VAL A 21 -13.00 2.53 -8.44
C VAL A 21 -12.29 3.76 -7.86
N ALA A 22 -11.91 4.70 -8.73
CA ALA A 22 -11.12 5.88 -8.34
C ALA A 22 -11.73 6.71 -7.20
N ALA A 23 -13.07 6.84 -7.19
CA ALA A 23 -13.81 7.61 -6.18
C ALA A 23 -13.86 6.94 -4.79
N ARG A 24 -13.37 5.70 -4.67
CA ARG A 24 -13.33 4.95 -3.41
C ARG A 24 -11.92 4.92 -2.83
N PHE A 25 -11.55 6.03 -2.22
CA PHE A 25 -10.27 6.23 -1.53
C PHE A 25 -10.48 6.35 0.00
N PRO A 26 -9.43 6.22 0.83
CA PRO A 26 -9.54 6.37 2.29
C PRO A 26 -10.19 7.69 2.69
N GLY A 27 -11.19 7.66 3.56
CA GLY A 27 -11.94 8.86 3.98
C GLY A 27 -12.96 9.40 2.95
N SER A 28 -13.13 8.78 1.77
CA SER A 28 -14.15 9.23 0.81
C SER A 28 -15.58 9.01 1.33
N PRO A 29 -16.55 9.88 0.96
CA PRO A 29 -17.97 9.65 1.29
C PRO A 29 -18.52 8.31 0.79
N ALA A 30 -17.98 7.79 -0.32
CA ALA A 30 -18.36 6.49 -0.85
C ALA A 30 -17.95 5.35 0.10
N VAL A 31 -16.76 5.43 0.71
CA VAL A 31 -16.27 4.46 1.69
C VAL A 31 -17.01 4.62 3.02
N ALA A 32 -17.27 5.85 3.46
CA ALA A 32 -18.07 6.08 4.68
C ALA A 32 -19.48 5.45 4.59
N ARG A 33 -20.15 5.54 3.42
CA ARG A 33 -21.48 4.92 3.21
C ARG A 33 -21.45 3.41 3.04
N ARG A 34 -20.39 2.87 2.42
CA ARG A 34 -20.19 1.43 2.23
C ARG A 34 -18.73 1.11 2.51
N PRO A 35 -18.36 0.72 3.74
CA PRO A 35 -17.00 0.36 4.08
C PRO A 35 -16.50 -0.89 3.35
N GLY A 36 -15.19 -1.11 3.36
CA GLY A 36 -14.55 -2.29 2.78
C GLY A 36 -14.49 -2.30 1.25
N LEU A 37 -14.17 -3.49 0.72
CA LEU A 37 -13.78 -3.69 -0.69
C LEU A 37 -14.90 -4.16 -1.61
N THR A 38 -16.06 -4.58 -1.08
CA THR A 38 -17.15 -5.18 -1.89
C THR A 38 -17.64 -4.25 -3.01
N ALA A 39 -17.61 -2.94 -2.79
CA ALA A 39 -18.01 -1.93 -3.78
C ALA A 39 -16.83 -1.42 -4.64
N GLY A 40 -15.66 -2.06 -4.58
CA GLY A 40 -14.42 -1.63 -5.22
C GLY A 40 -13.56 -0.72 -4.35
N ALA A 41 -12.40 -0.36 -4.89
CA ALA A 41 -11.42 0.48 -4.22
C ALA A 41 -10.50 1.18 -5.22
N ASN A 42 -9.86 2.27 -4.81
CA ASN A 42 -8.64 2.75 -5.46
C ASN A 42 -7.42 1.99 -4.92
N CYS A 43 -6.23 2.34 -5.43
CA CYS A 43 -4.97 1.71 -5.03
C CYS A 43 -4.72 1.75 -3.51
N GLN A 44 -4.91 2.91 -2.89
CA GLN A 44 -4.58 3.12 -1.48
C GLN A 44 -5.57 2.46 -0.54
N LEU A 45 -6.88 2.57 -0.79
CA LEU A 45 -7.90 1.86 0.00
C LEU A 45 -7.68 0.35 -0.08
N PHE A 46 -7.38 -0.18 -1.27
CA PHE A 46 -7.08 -1.58 -1.44
C PHE A 46 -5.88 -2.03 -0.59
N ALA A 47 -4.77 -1.30 -0.65
CA ALA A 47 -3.58 -1.59 0.16
C ALA A 47 -3.90 -1.57 1.67
N TYR A 48 -4.68 -0.60 2.14
CA TYR A 48 -5.03 -0.49 3.56
C TYR A 48 -5.91 -1.64 4.05
N GLU A 49 -6.90 -2.07 3.25
CA GLU A 49 -7.77 -3.19 3.61
C GLU A 49 -7.02 -4.54 3.55
N VAL A 50 -6.04 -4.69 2.64
CA VAL A 50 -5.13 -5.84 2.65
C VAL A 50 -4.29 -5.88 3.92
N LEU A 51 -3.69 -4.75 4.32
CA LEU A 51 -2.93 -4.65 5.57
C LEU A 51 -3.77 -5.01 6.79
N ALA A 52 -4.99 -4.45 6.87
CA ALA A 52 -5.91 -4.74 7.95
C ALA A 52 -6.29 -6.23 8.00
N HIS A 53 -6.54 -6.85 6.84
CA HIS A 53 -6.86 -8.27 6.74
C HIS A 53 -5.71 -9.17 7.21
N LEU A 54 -4.48 -8.81 6.87
CA LEU A 54 -3.28 -9.58 7.22
C LEU A 54 -2.77 -9.30 8.65
N GLY A 55 -3.50 -8.50 9.44
CA GLY A 55 -3.22 -8.28 10.85
C GLY A 55 -2.22 -7.15 11.16
N ALA A 56 -1.85 -6.33 10.17
CA ALA A 56 -0.98 -5.16 10.37
C ALA A 56 -1.71 -3.95 11.00
N GLY A 57 -3.02 -4.07 11.25
CA GLY A 57 -3.88 -3.01 11.77
C GLY A 57 -4.49 -2.13 10.68
N ARG A 58 -5.49 -1.34 11.07
CA ARG A 58 -6.14 -0.36 10.19
C ARG A 58 -5.37 0.96 10.25
N LEU A 59 -4.93 1.44 9.09
CA LEU A 59 -4.35 2.76 8.96
C LEU A 59 -5.43 3.86 8.98
N PRO A 60 -5.11 5.08 9.45
CA PRO A 60 -5.98 6.23 9.33
C PRO A 60 -6.27 6.57 7.86
N ASP A 61 -7.33 7.32 7.60
CA ASP A 61 -7.83 7.70 6.27
C ASP A 61 -6.93 8.74 5.55
N LEU A 62 -5.62 8.57 5.63
CA LEU A 62 -4.62 9.43 5.00
C LEU A 62 -4.65 9.28 3.48
N ARG A 63 -4.50 10.39 2.76
CA ARG A 63 -4.15 10.47 1.34
C ARG A 63 -2.66 10.22 1.13
N SER A 64 -2.20 10.16 -0.11
CA SER A 64 -0.83 9.68 -0.41
C SER A 64 0.27 10.62 0.11
N ASP A 65 0.04 11.92 0.03
CA ASP A 65 0.88 12.98 0.61
C ASP A 65 0.82 12.98 2.13
N GLU A 66 -0.37 12.84 2.72
CA GLU A 66 -0.57 12.71 4.16
C GLU A 66 0.12 11.44 4.71
N LEU A 67 0.02 10.31 4.00
CA LEU A 67 0.72 9.05 4.31
C LEU A 67 2.24 9.25 4.27
N TRP A 68 2.75 10.00 3.29
CA TRP A 68 4.17 10.28 3.19
C TRP A 68 4.70 11.16 4.34
N ALA A 69 3.88 12.10 4.80
CA ALA A 69 4.17 13.00 5.92
C ALA A 69 3.95 12.36 7.29
N ASP A 70 3.05 11.38 7.41
CA ASP A 70 2.69 10.75 8.67
C ASP A 70 3.90 10.12 9.38
N THR A 71 3.95 10.29 10.70
CA THR A 71 4.95 9.67 11.57
C THR A 71 4.31 8.97 12.77
N GLU A 72 2.98 9.01 12.89
CA GLU A 72 2.24 8.50 14.03
C GLU A 72 1.75 7.07 13.81
N ALA A 73 1.12 6.83 12.65
CA ALA A 73 0.57 5.53 12.28
C ALA A 73 1.52 4.72 11.38
N THR A 74 2.46 5.40 10.73
CA THR A 74 3.43 4.83 9.81
C THR A 74 4.79 5.50 9.96
N HIS A 75 5.84 4.84 9.50
CA HIS A 75 7.19 5.42 9.45
C HIS A 75 7.88 5.09 8.14
N ARG A 76 8.88 5.88 7.77
CA ARG A 76 9.68 5.64 6.56
C ARG A 76 10.69 4.52 6.82
N VAL A 77 10.93 3.68 5.82
CA VAL A 77 11.91 2.58 5.89
C VAL A 77 12.76 2.53 4.63
N THR A 78 13.98 2.02 4.75
CA THR A 78 14.88 1.73 3.63
C THR A 78 15.10 0.23 3.44
N ASP A 79 15.04 -0.55 4.53
CA ASP A 79 15.02 -2.01 4.50
C ASP A 79 13.58 -2.51 4.29
N VAL A 80 13.23 -2.75 3.02
CA VAL A 80 11.88 -3.12 2.59
C VAL A 80 11.57 -4.57 2.98
N ARG A 81 10.39 -4.77 3.59
CA ARG A 81 9.90 -6.08 4.05
C ARG A 81 8.48 -6.32 3.55
N PRO A 82 8.04 -7.59 3.51
CA PRO A 82 6.66 -7.93 3.19
C PRO A 82 5.67 -7.07 4.01
N LEU A 83 4.62 -6.57 3.35
CA LEU A 83 3.61 -5.62 3.87
C LEU A 83 4.03 -4.15 3.95
N ASP A 84 5.22 -3.76 3.50
CA ASP A 84 5.53 -2.35 3.36
C ASP A 84 4.75 -1.72 2.21
N LEU A 85 4.34 -0.47 2.40
CA LEU A 85 3.67 0.36 1.40
C LEU A 85 4.72 1.06 0.54
N LEU A 86 4.67 0.84 -0.77
CA LEU A 86 5.49 1.55 -1.75
C LEU A 86 4.64 2.64 -2.41
N LEU A 87 5.19 3.85 -2.47
CA LEU A 87 4.57 5.01 -3.12
C LEU A 87 5.26 5.26 -4.46
N PHE A 88 4.50 5.23 -5.55
CA PHE A 88 4.99 5.45 -6.90
C PHE A 88 4.32 6.65 -7.54
N ASN A 89 5.05 7.42 -8.34
CA ASN A 89 4.48 8.50 -9.13
C ASN A 89 5.29 8.69 -10.43
N GLY A 90 4.86 9.62 -11.29
CA GLY A 90 5.64 10.06 -12.45
C GLY A 90 6.82 10.95 -12.05
N THR A 91 6.78 11.54 -10.86
CA THR A 91 7.82 12.40 -10.27
C THR A 91 8.16 11.90 -8.87
N ASP A 92 9.06 12.58 -8.17
CA ASP A 92 9.40 12.34 -6.76
C ASP A 92 8.37 12.94 -5.77
N ASP A 93 7.22 13.40 -6.27
CA ASP A 93 6.15 13.98 -5.46
C ASP A 93 5.23 12.89 -4.90
N ALA A 94 4.89 12.98 -3.60
CA ALA A 94 3.94 12.09 -2.95
C ALA A 94 2.47 12.46 -3.25
N TYR A 95 2.19 13.68 -3.71
CA TYR A 95 0.85 14.10 -4.07
C TYR A 95 0.32 13.28 -5.26
N GLY A 96 -0.80 12.60 -5.04
CA GLY A 96 -1.40 11.71 -6.04
C GLY A 96 -0.62 10.41 -6.29
N ALA A 97 0.36 10.07 -5.45
CA ALA A 97 1.14 8.84 -5.61
C ALA A 97 0.24 7.59 -5.57
N HIS A 98 0.55 6.66 -6.47
CA HIS A 98 0.01 5.32 -6.50
C HIS A 98 0.62 4.49 -5.37
N VAL A 99 -0.22 3.74 -4.65
CA VAL A 99 0.21 2.94 -3.50
C VAL A 99 0.06 1.44 -3.80
N GLY A 100 1.07 0.66 -3.44
CA GLY A 100 1.06 -0.80 -3.50
C GLY A 100 1.75 -1.42 -2.28
N LEU A 101 1.60 -2.73 -2.10
CA LEU A 101 2.23 -3.48 -1.02
C LEU A 101 3.36 -4.35 -1.54
N TRP A 102 4.50 -4.28 -0.88
CA TRP A 102 5.60 -5.22 -1.11
C TRP A 102 5.18 -6.62 -0.70
N VAL A 103 5.30 -7.59 -1.62
CA VAL A 103 4.99 -9.00 -1.35
C VAL A 103 6.20 -9.91 -1.32
N GLY A 104 7.42 -9.36 -1.48
CA GLY A 104 8.68 -10.11 -1.61
C GLY A 104 9.16 -10.13 -3.06
N ASP A 105 10.41 -10.54 -3.27
CA ASP A 105 10.98 -10.88 -4.60
C ASP A 105 10.75 -9.81 -5.70
N ASP A 106 11.01 -8.55 -5.39
CA ASP A 106 10.82 -7.40 -6.29
C ASP A 106 9.38 -7.21 -6.80
N ALA A 107 8.40 -7.80 -6.12
CA ALA A 107 7.01 -7.81 -6.51
C ALA A 107 6.13 -6.96 -5.58
N VAL A 108 5.16 -6.28 -6.20
CA VAL A 108 4.23 -5.36 -5.54
C VAL A 108 2.81 -5.74 -5.89
N LEU A 109 2.01 -6.06 -4.87
CA LEU A 109 0.57 -6.23 -4.98
C LEU A 109 -0.10 -4.85 -4.98
N HIS A 110 -0.92 -4.57 -5.99
CA HIS A 110 -1.65 -3.31 -6.07
C HIS A 110 -2.92 -3.42 -6.92
N LEU A 111 -3.74 -2.37 -6.85
CA LEU A 111 -4.94 -2.21 -7.67
C LEU A 111 -4.84 -0.90 -8.44
N CYS A 112 -4.94 -0.92 -9.77
CA CYS A 112 -4.84 0.29 -10.59
C CYS A 112 -5.88 0.34 -11.70
N ALA A 113 -6.06 1.53 -12.29
CA ALA A 113 -7.01 1.75 -13.36
C ALA A 113 -6.71 0.92 -14.62
N GLU A 114 -5.43 0.74 -14.97
CA GLU A 114 -5.03 -0.05 -16.15
C GLU A 114 -5.39 -1.53 -16.02
N ALA A 115 -5.13 -2.12 -14.85
CA ALA A 115 -5.44 -3.53 -14.63
C ALA A 115 -6.93 -3.77 -14.34
N GLY A 116 -7.64 -2.80 -13.75
CA GLY A 116 -9.06 -2.90 -13.40
C GLY A 116 -9.39 -3.87 -12.25
N ARG A 117 -8.44 -4.73 -11.89
CA ARG A 117 -8.44 -5.70 -10.79
C ARG A 117 -7.05 -5.75 -10.13
N PRO A 118 -6.91 -6.35 -8.93
CA PRO A 118 -5.62 -6.43 -8.27
C PRO A 118 -4.67 -7.32 -9.05
N VAL A 119 -3.44 -6.86 -9.13
CA VAL A 119 -2.36 -7.52 -9.87
C VAL A 119 -1.07 -7.41 -9.06
N VAL A 120 -0.13 -8.27 -9.40
CA VAL A 120 1.22 -8.22 -8.89
C VAL A 120 2.12 -7.82 -10.03
N TRP A 121 2.83 -6.71 -9.88
CA TRP A 121 3.82 -6.23 -10.84
C TRP A 121 5.20 -6.18 -10.20
N GLY A 122 6.23 -6.45 -11.00
CA GLY A 122 7.61 -6.23 -10.61
C GLY A 122 8.01 -4.75 -10.65
N LEU A 123 9.06 -4.35 -9.95
CA LEU A 123 9.58 -2.97 -10.00
C LEU A 123 9.92 -2.49 -11.42
N ALA A 124 10.43 -3.38 -12.28
CA ALA A 124 10.70 -3.07 -13.68
C ALA A 124 9.44 -2.69 -14.48
N GLU A 125 8.30 -3.33 -14.15
CA GLU A 125 7.01 -3.02 -14.76
C GLU A 125 6.49 -1.64 -14.32
N PHE A 126 6.73 -1.24 -13.07
CA PHE A 126 6.47 0.12 -12.62
C PHE A 126 7.35 1.13 -13.35
N ALA A 127 8.66 0.86 -13.45
CA ALA A 127 9.63 1.72 -14.12
C ALA A 127 9.30 1.96 -15.61
N ALA A 128 8.74 0.95 -16.29
CA ALA A 128 8.31 1.06 -17.69
C ALA A 128 7.08 1.95 -17.91
N ARG A 129 6.34 2.32 -16.85
CA ARG A 129 5.12 3.12 -16.95
C ARG A 129 5.38 4.55 -16.53
N ALA A 130 5.21 5.49 -17.46
CA ALA A 130 5.51 6.91 -17.22
C ALA A 130 4.87 7.48 -15.94
N ARG A 131 3.64 7.07 -15.63
CA ARG A 131 2.90 7.52 -14.44
C ARG A 131 3.37 6.94 -13.10
N TYR A 132 4.17 5.87 -13.10
CA TYR A 132 4.63 5.19 -11.88
C TYR A 132 6.16 4.97 -11.84
N ARG A 133 6.89 5.57 -12.77
CA ARG A 133 8.32 5.30 -12.99
C ARG A 133 9.22 5.67 -11.81
N CYS A 134 8.76 6.57 -10.94
CA CYS A 134 9.51 7.03 -9.79
C CYS A 134 8.96 6.37 -8.52
N LEU A 135 9.83 5.67 -7.79
CA LEU A 135 9.56 5.28 -6.41
C LEU A 135 9.80 6.49 -5.51
N VAL A 136 8.73 7.08 -5.00
CA VAL A 136 8.75 8.24 -4.09
C VAL A 136 9.35 7.83 -2.74
N GLY A 137 8.99 6.63 -2.26
CA GLY A 137 9.51 6.08 -1.02
C GLY A 137 8.70 4.92 -0.47
N VAL A 138 9.09 4.47 0.72
CA VAL A 138 8.51 3.29 1.38
C VAL A 138 8.06 3.64 2.79
N LYS A 139 6.88 3.14 3.16
CA LYS A 139 6.22 3.35 4.45
C LYS A 139 5.87 2.02 5.07
N ARG A 140 6.15 1.86 6.37
CA ARG A 140 5.74 0.69 7.15
C ARG A 140 4.65 1.09 8.15
N ALA A 141 3.63 0.24 8.30
CA ALA A 141 2.57 0.42 9.29
C ALA A 141 3.11 0.20 10.71
N GLY A 142 2.57 0.97 11.67
CA GLY A 142 3.03 0.99 13.06
C GLY A 142 4.02 2.12 13.34
N ARG A 143 4.18 2.43 14.63
CA ARG A 143 5.22 3.36 15.08
C ARG A 143 6.58 2.78 14.74
N GLY A 144 7.47 3.60 14.18
CA GLY A 144 8.86 3.19 14.03
C GLY A 144 9.43 2.82 15.39
N GLU A 145 10.27 1.78 15.44
CA GLU A 145 11.09 1.57 16.64
C GLU A 145 11.93 2.83 16.82
N GLY A 146 11.56 3.66 17.81
CA GLY A 146 12.47 4.68 18.30
C GLY A 146 13.74 3.99 18.82
N PRO A 147 14.88 4.70 18.91
CA PRO A 147 16.04 4.13 19.58
C PRO A 147 15.60 3.60 20.94
N ALA A 148 15.90 2.32 21.21
CA ALA A 148 15.60 1.70 22.50
C ALA A 148 16.04 2.65 23.61
N SER A 149 15.10 3.09 24.44
CA SER A 149 15.44 3.88 25.61
C SER A 149 16.46 3.08 26.43
N PRO A 150 17.58 3.67 26.86
CA PRO A 150 18.54 2.95 27.69
C PRO A 150 17.80 2.54 28.97
N GLN A 151 17.66 1.23 29.16
CA GLN A 151 17.18 0.69 30.42
C GLN A 151 18.12 1.21 31.50
N GLY A 152 17.53 1.93 32.46
CA GLY A 152 18.26 2.59 33.52
C GLY A 152 19.17 1.62 34.25
N ALA A 153 20.46 1.94 34.25
CA ALA A 153 21.39 1.42 35.23
C ALA A 153 20.91 1.89 36.61
N ARG A 154 20.57 0.94 37.47
CA ARG A 154 20.57 1.12 38.93
C ARG A 154 21.87 0.58 39.48
#